data_AF-A0A1E1MUT6-F1
#
_entry.id   AF-A0A1E1MUT6-F1
#
_cell.length_a   1.000
_cell.length_b   1.000
_cell.length_c   1.000
_cell.angle_alpha   90.00
_cell.angle_beta   90.00
_cell.angle_gamma   90.00
#
_symmetry.space_group_name_H-M   'P 1'
#
loop_
_entity.id
_entity.type
_entity.pdbx_description
1 polymer ?
#
loop_
_entity_poly.entity_id
_entity_poly.type
_entity_poly.pdbx_seq_one_letter_code
_entity_poly.pdbx_strand_id
1 'polypeptide(L)'
;MADAINPIHRRRGAGYVTQNACSEYKKKKAKCDGNNPCGRCERNGATTCHYDTSVKIKKEDLRTTIRDLQNYRQMSEDVFACLASGQYRSLILQEL
;
A
#
# COMPACT_ATOMS: atom_id res chain seq x y z
N MET A 1 -4.44 -4.48 -52.12
CA MET A 1 -3.27 -3.81 -51.51
C MET A 1 -3.70 -3.40 -50.12
N ALA A 2 -3.23 -4.12 -49.09
CA ALA A 2 -3.64 -3.88 -47.71
C ALA A 2 -2.72 -2.80 -47.12
N ASP A 3 -3.25 -1.58 -46.96
CA ASP A 3 -2.54 -0.48 -46.31
C ASP A 3 -2.26 -0.84 -44.85
N ALA A 4 -0.99 -1.09 -44.56
CA ALA A 4 -0.47 -1.22 -43.21
C ALA A 4 -0.57 0.15 -42.54
N ILE A 5 -1.63 0.35 -41.74
CA ILE A 5 -1.76 1.50 -40.85
C ILE A 5 -0.65 1.40 -39.81
N ASN A 6 0.48 2.01 -40.12
CA ASN A 6 1.61 2.18 -39.22
C ASN A 6 1.11 2.99 -38.01
N PRO A 7 1.16 2.47 -36.77
CA PRO A 7 0.63 3.20 -35.63
C PRO A 7 1.56 4.39 -35.37
N ILE A 8 1.17 5.56 -35.90
CA ILE A 8 1.77 6.84 -35.59
C ILE A 8 1.81 6.92 -34.07
N HIS A 9 3.01 6.87 -33.50
CA HIS A 9 3.25 7.14 -32.09
C HIS A 9 2.99 8.64 -31.85
N ARG A 10 1.72 9.06 -31.96
CA ARG A 10 1.26 10.38 -31.55
C ARG A 10 1.62 10.47 -30.07
N ARG A 11 2.55 11.35 -29.73
CA ARG A 11 2.75 11.75 -28.34
C ARG A 11 1.42 12.37 -27.92
N ARG A 12 0.60 11.58 -27.23
CA ARG A 12 -0.74 12.01 -26.82
C ARG A 12 -0.53 13.11 -25.79
N GLY A 13 -1.12 14.28 -26.01
CA GLY A 13 -0.89 15.49 -25.22
C GLY A 13 -1.17 15.27 -23.72
N ALA A 14 -0.79 16.24 -22.88
CA ALA A 14 -0.86 16.12 -21.42
C ALA A 14 -2.23 15.67 -20.89
N GLY A 15 -3.34 15.96 -21.60
CA GLY A 15 -4.69 15.50 -21.26
C GLY A 15 -4.99 14.01 -21.52
N TYR A 16 -4.12 13.27 -22.21
CA TYR A 16 -4.24 11.83 -22.46
C TYR A 16 -3.36 10.99 -21.51
N VAL A 17 -2.41 11.62 -20.80
CA VAL A 17 -1.51 10.89 -19.89
C VAL A 17 -2.25 10.59 -18.59
N THR A 18 -2.62 9.32 -18.42
CA THR A 18 -3.20 8.85 -17.16
C THR A 18 -2.20 9.02 -16.02
N GLN A 19 -2.54 9.79 -14.98
CA GLN A 19 -1.67 10.01 -13.83
C GLN A 19 -1.40 8.73 -13.04
N ASN A 20 -2.37 7.80 -13.00
CA ASN A 20 -2.26 6.52 -12.33
C ASN A 20 -2.55 5.38 -13.31
N ALA A 21 -1.74 4.32 -13.28
CA ALA A 21 -1.99 3.08 -14.01
C ALA A 21 -2.54 2.02 -13.04
N CYS A 22 -3.32 1.05 -13.54
CA CYS A 22 -3.73 -0.06 -12.69
C CYS A 22 -2.51 -0.90 -12.29
N SER A 23 -2.62 -1.69 -11.23
CA SER A 23 -1.55 -2.52 -10.68
C SER A 23 -0.92 -3.45 -11.71
N GLU A 24 -1.72 -4.07 -12.59
CA GLU A 24 -1.22 -4.96 -13.63
C GLU A 24 -0.35 -4.25 -14.67
N TYR A 25 -0.77 -3.07 -15.13
CA TYR A 25 0.01 -2.29 -16.10
C TYR A 25 1.15 -1.47 -15.46
N LYS A 26 1.04 -1.15 -14.15
CA LYS A 26 2.17 -0.67 -13.33
C LYS A 26 3.28 -1.71 -13.28
N LYS A 27 2.96 -2.96 -12.92
CA LYS A 27 3.93 -4.08 -12.87
C LYS A 27 4.60 -4.30 -14.24
N LYS A 28 3.82 -4.29 -15.32
CA LYS A 28 4.30 -4.51 -16.69
C LYS A 28 5.02 -3.30 -17.30
N LYS A 29 5.08 -2.16 -16.60
CA LYS A 29 5.62 -0.88 -17.12
C LYS A 29 5.02 -0.49 -18.48
N ALA A 30 3.76 -0.83 -18.69
CA ALA A 30 3.04 -0.57 -19.93
C ALA A 30 2.03 0.55 -19.73
N LYS A 31 1.60 1.17 -20.84
CA LYS A 31 0.59 2.24 -20.78
C LYS A 31 -0.68 1.71 -20.08
N CYS A 32 -1.44 2.58 -19.43
CA CYS A 32 -2.80 2.32 -18.98
C CYS A 32 -3.72 3.37 -19.59
N ASP A 33 -5.01 3.07 -19.73
CA ASP A 33 -6.04 4.01 -20.21
C ASP A 33 -6.85 4.65 -19.07
N GLY A 34 -6.67 4.21 -17.82
CA GLY A 34 -7.20 4.91 -16.65
C GLY A 34 -8.66 4.60 -16.31
N ASN A 35 -9.37 3.87 -17.18
CA ASN A 35 -10.73 3.40 -16.93
C ASN A 35 -10.75 2.29 -15.85
N ASN A 36 -11.91 2.03 -15.24
CA ASN A 36 -12.07 0.97 -14.25
C ASN A 36 -13.25 0.04 -14.60
N PRO A 37 -13.00 -1.20 -15.10
CA PRO A 37 -11.69 -1.77 -15.39
C PRO A 37 -11.02 -1.09 -16.59
N CYS A 38 -9.69 -1.17 -16.66
CA CYS A 38 -8.93 -0.60 -17.76
C CYS A 38 -9.24 -1.39 -19.04
N GLY A 39 -9.40 -0.75 -20.21
CA GLY A 39 -9.88 -1.45 -21.43
C GLY A 39 -8.94 -2.55 -21.93
N ARG A 40 -7.69 -2.53 -21.45
CA ARG A 40 -6.68 -3.54 -21.72
C ARG A 40 -6.76 -4.71 -20.74
N CYS A 41 -7.18 -4.45 -19.50
CA CYS A 41 -7.49 -5.44 -18.48
C CYS A 41 -8.72 -6.23 -18.90
N GLU A 42 -9.74 -5.52 -19.38
CA GLU A 42 -11.00 -6.07 -19.88
C GLU A 42 -10.78 -7.03 -21.06
N ARG A 43 -10.02 -6.60 -22.09
CA ARG A 43 -9.74 -7.45 -23.28
C ARG A 43 -8.90 -8.69 -22.99
N ASN A 44 -8.00 -8.61 -22.01
CA ASN A 44 -7.12 -9.73 -21.67
C ASN A 44 -7.76 -10.68 -20.63
N GLY A 45 -9.01 -10.44 -20.23
CA GLY A 45 -9.68 -11.23 -19.20
C GLY A 45 -8.97 -11.18 -17.86
N ALA A 46 -8.32 -10.05 -17.52
CA ALA A 46 -7.61 -9.92 -16.26
C ALA A 46 -8.60 -10.01 -15.10
N THR A 47 -8.40 -10.99 -14.21
CA THR A 47 -9.29 -11.27 -13.08
C THR A 47 -9.38 -10.08 -12.11
N THR A 48 -8.32 -9.28 -12.01
CA THR A 48 -8.32 -8.08 -11.16
C THR A 48 -7.70 -6.89 -11.88
N CYS A 49 -8.42 -5.77 -11.91
CA CYS A 49 -7.94 -4.46 -12.32
C CYS A 49 -8.15 -3.51 -11.16
N HIS A 50 -7.11 -3.24 -10.38
CA HIS A 50 -7.19 -2.29 -9.26
C HIS A 50 -6.17 -1.17 -9.43
N TYR A 51 -6.53 0.01 -8.93
CA TYR A 51 -5.69 1.20 -8.96
C TYR A 51 -5.24 1.51 -7.55
N ASP A 52 -4.01 1.12 -7.22
CA ASP A 52 -3.43 1.47 -5.93
C ASP A 52 -3.06 2.95 -5.92
N THR A 53 -3.51 3.64 -4.88
CA THR A 53 -2.99 4.93 -4.48
C THR A 53 -1.76 4.69 -3.61
N SER A 54 -0.59 5.15 -4.06
CA SER A 54 0.61 5.07 -3.23
C SER A 54 0.45 6.03 -2.05
N VAL A 55 0.17 5.49 -0.86
CA VAL A 55 0.16 6.27 0.37
C VAL A 55 1.60 6.62 0.71
N LYS A 56 1.92 7.92 0.72
CA LYS A 56 3.24 8.41 1.14
C LYS A 56 3.26 8.48 2.67
N ILE A 57 3.77 7.44 3.31
CA ILE A 57 4.07 7.47 4.74
C ILE A 57 5.49 8.00 4.90
N LYS A 58 5.68 9.02 5.73
CA LYS A 58 7.01 9.56 5.95
C LYS A 58 7.84 8.60 6.80
N LYS A 59 9.15 8.57 6.58
CA LYS A 59 10.04 7.61 7.24
C LYS A 59 10.09 7.84 8.75
N GLU A 60 9.99 9.08 9.17
CA GLU A 60 9.92 9.50 10.57
C GLU A 60 8.67 8.96 11.27
N ASP A 61 7.50 8.96 10.62
CA ASP A 61 6.25 8.45 11.20
C ASP A 61 6.38 6.95 11.47
N LEU A 62 6.96 6.20 10.52
CA LEU A 62 7.25 4.77 10.70
C LEU A 62 8.23 4.53 11.85
N ARG A 63 9.29 5.34 11.97
CA ARG A 63 10.27 5.22 13.07
C ARG A 63 9.65 5.50 14.43
N THR A 64 8.80 6.53 14.52
CA THR A 64 8.06 6.85 15.74
C THR A 64 7.13 5.71 16.11
N THR A 65 6.36 5.20 15.15
CA THR A 65 5.46 4.06 15.36
C THR A 65 6.22 2.83 15.88
N ILE A 66 7.37 2.50 15.29
CA ILE A 66 8.22 1.39 15.75
C ILE A 66 8.66 1.60 17.21
N ARG A 67 9.12 2.80 17.55
CA ARG A 67 9.55 3.13 18.90
C ARG A 67 8.40 2.99 19.90
N ASP A 68 7.23 3.51 19.58
CA ASP A 68 6.07 3.48 20.46
C ASP A 68 5.59 2.04 20.69
N LEU A 69 5.59 1.21 19.64
CA LEU A 69 5.28 -0.21 19.73
C LEU A 69 6.29 -0.98 20.60
N GLN A 70 7.58 -0.68 20.46
CA GLN A 70 8.63 -1.28 21.29
C GLN A 70 8.49 -0.87 22.76
N ASN A 71 8.22 0.41 23.03
CA ASN A 71 7.99 0.92 24.37
C ASN A 71 6.77 0.25 25.01
N TYR A 72 5.65 0.18 24.29
CA TYR A 72 4.44 -0.48 24.77
C TYR A 72 4.70 -1.95 25.10
N ARG A 73 5.42 -2.65 24.22
CA ARG A 73 5.80 -4.05 24.46
C ARG A 73 6.65 -4.20 25.71
N GLN A 74 7.68 -3.36 25.88
CA GLN A 74 8.56 -3.43 27.06
C GLN A 74 7.76 -3.16 28.35
N MET A 75 6.91 -2.13 28.36
CA MET A 75 6.05 -1.83 29.51
C MET A 75 5.12 -3.00 29.84
N SER A 76 4.56 -3.65 28.82
CA SER A 76 3.73 -4.84 29.02
C SER A 76 4.52 -6.01 29.61
N GLU A 77 5.74 -6.25 29.11
CA GLU A 77 6.62 -7.30 29.62
C GLU A 77 7.03 -7.04 31.07
N ASP A 78 7.30 -5.78 31.44
CA ASP A 78 7.64 -5.37 32.80
C ASP A 78 6.47 -5.62 33.77
N VAL A 79 5.25 -5.24 33.38
CA VAL A 79 4.03 -5.51 34.17
C VAL A 79 3.84 -7.01 34.38
N PHE A 80 4.00 -7.82 33.34
CA PHE A 80 3.91 -9.27 33.46
C PHE A 80 5.02 -9.86 34.36
N ALA A 81 6.24 -9.33 34.28
CA ALA A 81 7.35 -9.74 35.15
C ALA A 81 7.09 -9.40 36.63
N CYS A 82 6.52 -8.23 36.92
CA CYS A 82 6.09 -7.85 38.28
C CYS A 82 5.00 -8.82 38.80
N LEU A 83 3.97 -9.07 37.99
CA LEU A 83 2.89 -10.00 38.35
C LEU A 83 3.41 -11.43 38.60
N ALA A 84 4.36 -11.90 37.77
CA ALA A 84 4.95 -13.23 37.87
C ALA A 84 5.88 -13.38 39.09
N SER A 85 6.68 -12.36 39.39
CA SER A 85 7.57 -12.34 40.57
C SER A 85 6.83 -12.14 41.89
N GLY A 86 5.53 -11.85 41.86
CA GLY A 86 4.71 -11.59 43.04
C GLY A 86 4.95 -10.20 43.66
N GLN A 87 5.89 -9.42 43.12
CA GLN A 87 6.10 -8.03 43.50
C GLN A 87 4.93 -7.18 42.99
N TYR A 88 4.30 -6.43 43.90
CA TYR A 88 3.21 -5.50 43.59
C TYR A 88 1.96 -6.16 42.96
N ARG A 89 1.82 -7.49 43.02
CA ARG A 89 0.70 -8.22 42.40
C ARG A 89 -0.67 -7.72 42.87
N SER A 90 -0.83 -7.43 44.16
CA SER A 90 -2.09 -6.88 44.71
C SER A 90 -2.37 -5.45 44.25
N LEU A 91 -1.34 -4.60 44.18
CA LEU A 91 -1.46 -3.21 43.70
C LEU A 91 -1.84 -3.16 42.21
N ILE A 92 -1.22 -3.99 41.38
CA ILE A 92 -1.50 -4.04 39.94
C ILE A 92 -2.91 -4.58 39.68
N LEU A 93 -3.35 -5.62 40.40
CA LEU A 93 -4.69 -6.20 40.22
C LEU A 93 -5.84 -5.33 40.76
N GLN A 94 -5.53 -4.31 41.58
CA GLN A 94 -6.54 -3.39 42.12
C GLN A 94 -6.83 -2.20 41.19
N GLU A 95 -5.90 -1.89 40.28
CA GLU A 95 -5.98 -0.77 39.31
C GLU A 95 -6.43 -1.23 37.90
N LEU A 96 -6.75 -2.52 37.74
CA LEU A 96 -7.35 -3.11 36.53
C LEU A 96 -8.86 -3.32 36.72
#